data_AF-A0A920B883-F1
#
_entry.id   AF-A0A920B883-F1
#
_cell.length_a   1.000
_cell.length_b   1.000
_cell.length_c   1.000
_cell.angle_alpha   90.00
_cell.angle_beta   90.00
_cell.angle_gamma   90.00
#
_symmetry.space_group_name_H-M   'P 1'
#
loop_
_entity.id
_entity.type
_entity.pdbx_description
1 polymer ?
#
loop_
_entity_poly.entity_id
_entity_poly.type
_entity_poly.pdbx_seq_one_letter_code
_entity_poly.pdbx_strand_id
1 'polypeptide(L)'
;MTCVFVIPFVSLIPRTTKLVKPIIATIASVSFLGLFLEKIWLVYPSLMHDHFHIGLEIILVTFGFLCLFLLCVTKFLSIFPVYVAKDKYLIKKLESGDQH
;
A
#
# COMPACT_ATOMS: atom_id res chain seq x y z
N MET A 1 13.51 5.41 7.81
CA MET A 1 13.68 6.76 7.21
C MET A 1 13.89 6.76 5.69
N THR A 2 14.95 6.17 5.12
CA THR A 2 15.25 6.30 3.68
C THR A 2 14.14 5.74 2.77
N CYS A 3 13.62 4.54 3.08
CA CYS A 3 12.57 3.91 2.27
C CYS A 3 11.17 4.51 2.47
N VAL A 4 10.92 5.12 3.63
CA VAL A 4 9.60 5.66 4.03
C VAL A 4 9.46 7.13 3.65
N PHE A 5 10.57 7.86 3.58
CA PHE A 5 10.57 9.30 3.33
C PHE A 5 11.28 9.65 2.02
N VAL A 6 12.56 9.31 1.88
CA VAL A 6 13.37 9.79 0.75
C VAL A 6 12.87 9.24 -0.59
N ILE A 7 12.56 7.94 -0.66
CA ILE A 7 12.08 7.30 -1.90
C ILE A 7 10.75 7.89 -2.37
N PRO A 8 9.67 7.90 -1.57
CA PRO A 8 8.42 8.50 -2.01
C PRO A 8 8.57 10.00 -2.24
N PHE A 9 9.34 10.74 -1.43
CA PHE A 9 9.50 12.18 -1.59
C PHE A 9 10.18 12.54 -2.91
N VAL A 10 11.35 11.96 -3.21
CA VAL A 10 12.09 12.23 -4.44
C VAL A 10 11.35 11.72 -5.67
N SER A 11 10.72 10.54 -5.57
CA SER A 11 10.00 9.94 -6.68
C SER A 11 8.68 10.64 -7.00
N LEU A 12 8.03 11.29 -6.03
CA LEU A 12 6.80 12.08 -6.22
C LEU A 12 7.07 13.58 -6.48
N ILE A 13 8.32 14.06 -6.54
CA ILE A 13 8.58 15.46 -6.95
C ILE A 13 8.22 15.71 -8.43
N PRO A 14 8.63 14.87 -9.40
CA PRO A 14 8.30 15.06 -10.81
C PRO A 14 6.81 14.86 -11.10
N ARG A 15 6.24 15.68 -11.99
CA ARG A 15 4.83 15.52 -12.43
C ARG A 15 4.62 14.26 -13.27
N THR A 16 5.65 13.82 -13.99
CA THR A 16 5.61 12.68 -14.92
C THR A 16 5.47 11.34 -14.19
N THR A 17 6.15 11.17 -13.05
CA THR A 17 6.06 9.95 -12.23
C THR A 17 4.73 9.82 -11.49
N LYS A 18 4.02 10.94 -11.25
CA LYS A 18 2.65 10.96 -10.67
C LYS A 18 1.54 10.49 -11.60
N LEU A 19 1.82 10.28 -12.88
CA LEU A 19 0.79 9.91 -13.86
C LEU A 19 0.90 8.46 -14.33
N VAL A 20 2.05 7.83 -14.08
CA VAL A 20 2.33 6.46 -14.54
C VAL A 20 1.92 5.47 -13.46
N LYS A 21 0.79 4.78 -13.69
CA LYS A 21 0.21 3.78 -12.77
C LYS A 21 1.23 2.79 -12.16
N PRO A 22 2.13 2.13 -12.94
CA PRO A 22 3.09 1.19 -12.36
C PRO A 22 4.14 1.85 -11.45
N ILE A 23 4.55 3.08 -11.75
CA ILE A 23 5.52 3.84 -10.93
C ILE A 23 4.89 4.16 -9.56
N ILE A 24 3.64 4.60 -9.54
CA ILE A 24 2.94 4.91 -8.28
C ILE A 24 2.75 3.64 -7.44
N ALA A 25 2.36 2.53 -8.08
CA ALA A 25 2.17 1.25 -7.39
C ALA A 25 3.47 0.72 -6.76
N THR A 26 4.59 0.83 -7.47
CA THR A 26 5.90 0.41 -6.95
C THR A 26 6.35 1.28 -5.77
N ILE A 27 6.19 2.61 -5.85
CA ILE A 27 6.52 3.52 -4.75
C ILE A 27 5.65 3.23 -3.52
N ALA A 28 4.35 3.00 -3.71
CA ALA A 28 3.42 2.66 -2.64
C ALA A 28 3.82 1.34 -1.95
N SER A 29 4.20 0.32 -2.73
CA SER A 29 4.66 -0.97 -2.20
C SER A 29 5.95 -0.83 -1.38
N VAL A 30 6.94 -0.10 -1.89
CA VAL A 30 8.21 0.16 -1.18
C VAL A 30 7.97 0.95 0.11
N SER A 31 7.08 1.94 0.08
CA SER A 31 6.73 2.73 1.26
C SER A 31 6.00 1.88 2.31
N PHE A 32 5.09 1.01 1.87
CA PHE A 32 4.38 0.07 2.73
C PHE A 32 5.34 -0.90 3.43
N LEU A 33 6.27 -1.50 2.69
CA LEU A 33 7.34 -2.34 3.25
C LEU A 33 8.22 -1.58 4.24
N GLY A 34 8.57 -0.33 3.93
CA GLY A 34 9.35 0.52 4.83
C GLY A 34 8.65 0.80 6.16
N LEU A 35 7.35 1.13 6.11
CA LEU A 35 6.53 1.35 7.31
C LEU A 35 6.39 0.09 8.14
N PHE A 36 6.21 -1.06 7.48
CA PHE A 36 6.14 -2.36 8.14
C PHE A 36 7.44 -2.70 8.88
N LEU A 37 8.59 -2.47 8.23
CA LEU A 37 9.90 -2.69 8.85
C LEU A 37 10.15 -1.77 10.05
N GLU A 38 9.74 -0.50 9.98
CA GLU A 38 9.82 0.43 11.13
C GLU A 38 9.00 -0.07 12.31
N LYS A 39 7.82 -0.66 12.07
CA LYS A 39 7.01 -1.27 13.13
C LYS A 39 7.66 -2.51 13.73
N ILE A 40 8.24 -3.40 12.91
CA ILE A 40 9.01 -4.54 13.43
C ILE A 40 10.15 -4.05 14.31
N TRP A 41 10.91 -3.07 13.85
CA TRP A 41 12.05 -2.53 14.61
C TRP A 41 11.66 -1.90 15.95
N LEU A 42 10.47 -1.30 16.04
CA LEU A 42 9.97 -0.72 17.28
C LEU A 42 9.40 -1.78 18.24
N VAL A 43 8.71 -2.79 17.72
CA VAL A 43 7.99 -3.79 18.53
C VAL A 43 8.93 -4.91 18.99
N TYR A 44 9.79 -5.40 18.10
CA TYR A 44 10.66 -6.55 18.35
C TYR A 44 11.60 -6.41 19.57
N PRO A 45 12.32 -5.28 19.79
CA PRO A 45 13.19 -5.15 20.97
C PRO A 45 12.42 -5.11 22.30
N SER A 46 11.11 -4.81 22.27
CA SER A 46 10.27 -4.89 23.46
C SER A 46 9.89 -6.33 23.82
N LEU A 47 10.01 -7.26 22.87
CA LEU A 47 9.62 -8.67 23.02
C LEU A 47 10.80 -9.58 23.33
N MET A 48 11.97 -9.30 22.75
CA MET A 48 13.21 -10.06 22.99
C MET A 48 14.35 -9.11 23.29
N HIS A 49 14.95 -9.26 24.48
CA HIS A 49 16.01 -8.39 24.97
C HIS A 49 17.42 -8.85 24.55
N ASP A 50 17.63 -10.14 24.30
CA ASP A 50 18.99 -10.72 24.20
C ASP A 50 19.41 -11.22 22.81
N HIS A 51 18.48 -11.64 21.93
CA HIS A 51 18.84 -12.18 20.62
C HIS A 51 17.85 -11.82 19.50
N PHE A 52 18.37 -11.20 18.45
CA PHE A 52 17.61 -10.88 17.23
C PHE A 52 17.53 -12.10 16.31
N HIS A 53 16.43 -12.84 16.38
CA HIS A 53 16.11 -13.93 15.47
C HIS A 53 14.88 -13.57 14.64
N ILE A 54 15.12 -13.18 13.38
CA ILE A 54 14.05 -13.19 12.37
C ILE A 54 13.88 -14.65 11.93
N GLY A 55 13.01 -15.37 12.62
CA GLY A 55 12.66 -16.72 12.21
C GLY A 55 11.62 -16.74 11.08
N LEU A 56 11.51 -17.90 10.45
CA LEU A 56 10.59 -18.15 9.33
C LEU A 56 9.12 -17.95 9.76
N GLU A 57 8.83 -18.16 11.04
CA GLU A 57 7.51 -17.95 11.64
C GLU A 57 7.01 -16.51 11.48
N ILE A 58 7.88 -15.50 11.64
CA ILE A 58 7.48 -14.08 11.50
C ILE A 58 7.07 -13.79 10.06
N ILE A 59 7.80 -14.38 9.10
CA ILE A 59 7.53 -14.22 7.66
C ILE A 59 6.20 -14.89 7.32
N LEU A 60 5.99 -16.13 7.75
CA LEU A 60 4.75 -16.89 7.52
C LEU A 60 3.53 -16.22 8.14
N VAL A 61 3.62 -15.76 9.40
CA VAL A 61 2.51 -15.10 10.09
C VAL A 61 2.18 -13.77 9.41
N THR A 62 3.19 -12.97 9.08
CA THR A 62 3.00 -11.71 8.35
C THR A 62 2.34 -11.93 7.00
N PHE A 63 2.86 -12.89 6.23
CA PHE A 63 2.34 -13.20 4.90
C PHE A 63 0.93 -13.78 4.95
N GLY A 64 0.67 -14.69 5.89
CA GLY A 64 -0.66 -15.26 6.11
C GLY A 64 -1.69 -14.20 6.49
N PHE A 65 -1.33 -13.30 7.40
CA PHE A 65 -2.19 -12.17 7.76
C PHE A 65 -2.44 -11.24 6.56
N LEU A 66 -1.39 -10.91 5.79
CA LEU A 66 -1.52 -10.08 4.60
C LEU A 66 -2.46 -10.70 3.56
N CYS A 67 -2.33 -12.00 3.29
CA CYS A 67 -3.21 -12.73 2.38
C CYS A 67 -4.67 -12.72 2.85
N LEU A 68 -4.91 -13.00 4.14
CA LEU A 68 -6.26 -12.95 4.71
C LEU A 68 -6.86 -11.55 4.62
N PHE A 69 -6.08 -10.52 4.95
CA PHE A 69 -6.49 -9.12 4.83
C PHE A 69 -6.89 -8.78 3.38
N LEU A 70 -6.05 -9.13 2.40
CA LEU A 70 -6.34 -8.89 0.98
C LEU A 70 -7.59 -9.63 0.51
N LEU A 71 -7.79 -10.88 0.97
CA LEU A 71 -8.98 -11.64 0.65
C LEU A 71 -10.24 -10.98 1.22
N CYS A 72 -10.21 -10.57 2.49
CA CYS A 72 -11.32 -9.86 3.14
C CYS A 72 -11.64 -8.55 2.41
N VAL A 73 -10.63 -7.73 2.10
CA VAL A 73 -10.81 -6.46 1.37
C VAL A 73 -11.37 -6.71 -0.03
N THR A 74 -10.83 -7.69 -0.76
CA THR A 74 -11.31 -8.01 -2.12
C THR A 74 -12.76 -8.50 -2.10
N LYS A 75 -13.12 -9.36 -1.13
CA LYS A 75 -14.51 -9.80 -0.95
C LYS A 75 -15.43 -8.65 -0.56
N PHE A 76 -14.98 -7.76 0.32
CA PHE A 76 -15.73 -6.57 0.67
C PHE A 76 -15.97 -5.66 -0.54
N LEU A 77 -14.94 -5.37 -1.34
CA LEU A 77 -15.06 -4.57 -2.57
C LEU A 77 -15.88 -5.26 -3.66
N SER A 78 -15.99 -6.59 -3.64
CA SER A 78 -16.87 -7.34 -4.54
C SER A 78 -18.34 -7.25 -4.12
N ILE A 79 -18.63 -7.06 -2.83
CA ILE A 79 -20.01 -6.97 -2.29
C ILE A 79 -20.50 -5.53 -2.36
N PHE A 80 -19.64 -4.56 -2.04
CA PHE A 80 -19.98 -3.15 -2.00
C PHE A 80 -19.45 -2.42 -3.24
N PRO A 81 -20.31 -1.77 -4.03
CA PRO A 81 -19.87 -1.04 -5.20
C PRO A 81 -18.94 0.11 -4.79
N VAL A 82 -17.72 0.08 -5.32
CA VAL A 82 -16.68 1.09 -5.06
C VAL A 82 -17.08 2.47 -5.60
N TYR A 83 -17.96 2.50 -6.60
CA TYR A 83 -18.46 3.72 -7.22
C TYR A 83 -19.90 3.96 -6.79
N VAL A 84 -20.20 5.18 -6.33
CA VAL A 84 -21.58 5.63 -6.17
C VAL A 84 -22.14 5.86 -7.57
N ALA A 85 -22.92 4.91 -8.09
CA ALA A 85 -23.53 4.97 -9.42
C ALA A 85 -24.44 6.21 -9.64
N LYS A 86 -24.76 6.96 -8.59
CA LYS A 86 -25.58 8.19 -8.61
C LYS A 86 -24.79 9.50 -8.53
N ASP A 87 -23.45 9.45 -8.53
CA ASP A 87 -22.66 10.68 -8.45
C ASP A 87 -22.60 11.40 -9.81
N LYS A 88 -23.30 12.55 -9.90
CA LYS A 88 -23.36 13.39 -11.11
C LYS A 88 -21.99 13.90 -11.56
N TYR A 89 -21.05 14.12 -10.63
CA TYR A 89 -19.71 14.61 -10.97
C TYR A 89 -18.84 13.51 -11.60
N LEU A 90 -19.03 12.25 -11.18
CA LEU A 90 -18.33 11.12 -11.78
C LEU A 90 -18.83 10.84 -13.21
N ILE A 91 -20.14 10.86 -13.42
CA ILE A 91 -20.73 10.67 -14.76
C ILE A 91 -20.22 11.73 -15.74
N LYS A 92 -20.26 13.01 -15.34
CA LYS A 92 -19.77 14.12 -16.17
C LYS A 92 -18.28 13.99 -16.51
N LYS A 93 -17.46 13.49 -15.57
CA LYS A 93 -16.01 13.32 -15.77
C LYS A 93 -15.71 12.15 -16.72
N LEU A 94 -16.47 11.06 -16.63
CA LEU A 94 -16.37 9.91 -17.54
C LEU A 94 -16.76 10.31 -18.97
N GLU A 95 -17.87 11.05 -19.16
CA GLU A 95 -18.29 11.55 -20.48
C GLU A 95 -17.25 12.48 -21.12
N SER A 96 -16.62 13.37 -20.34
CA SER A 96 -15.60 14.28 -20.87
C SER A 96 -14.27 13.58 -21.21
N GLY A 97 -14.01 12.42 -20.59
CA GLY A 97 -12.78 11.65 -20.80
C GLY A 97 -12.82 10.76 -22.05
N ASP A 98 -14.02 10.43 -22.55
CA ASP A 98 -14.25 9.61 -23.74
C ASP A 98 -14.13 10.41 -25.06
N GLN A 99 -14.09 11.75 -24.98
CA GLN A 99 -13.98 12.66 -26.13
C GLN A 99 -12.54 12.99 -26.57
N HIS A 100 -11.53 12.28 -26.07
CA HIS A 100 -10.11 12.51 -26.40
C HIS A 100 -9.38 11.25 -26.85
#